data_AF-A0A1A0XZ15-F1
#
_entry.id   AF-A0A1A0XZ15-F1
#
_cell.length_a   1.000
_cell.length_b   1.000
_cell.length_c   1.000
_cell.angle_alpha   90.00
_cell.angle_beta   90.00
_cell.angle_gamma   90.00
#
_symmetry.space_group_name_H-M   'P 1'
#
loop_
_entity.id
_entity.type
_entity.pdbx_description
1 polymer ?
#
loop_
_entity_poly.entity_id
_entity_poly.type
_entity_poly.pdbx_seq_one_letter_code
_entity_poly.pdbx_strand_id
1 'polypeptide(L)' 'MAEPNVAAAGLAADRRSPIRARVQLSELTLIVRPYGRPGDVQAFTDDERANADDYAATTGGVVEQLRK' A
#
# COMPACT_ATOMS: atom_id res chain seq x y z
N MET A 1 21.28 -47.54 5.94
CA MET A 1 21.35 -46.19 5.34
C MET A 1 19.99 -45.92 4.73
N ALA A 2 19.22 -44.98 5.28
CA ALA A 2 17.92 -44.58 4.75
C ALA A 2 17.86 -43.04 4.75
N GLU A 3 17.64 -42.46 3.57
CA GLU A 3 17.56 -41.02 3.34
C GLU A 3 16.24 -40.47 3.90
N PRO A 4 16.23 -39.29 4.56
CA PRO A 4 14.99 -38.59 4.82
C PRO A 4 14.60 -37.73 3.60
N ASN A 5 13.52 -38.15 2.95
CA ASN A 5 12.77 -37.38 1.96
C ASN A 5 12.25 -36.07 2.62
N VAL A 6 12.87 -34.94 2.31
CA VAL A 6 12.41 -33.61 2.72
C VAL A 6 11.21 -33.21 1.86
N ALA A 7 10.02 -33.53 2.34
CA ALA A 7 8.76 -33.06 1.78
C ALA A 7 8.77 -31.53 1.71
N ALA A 8 8.73 -31.00 0.49
CA ALA A 8 8.57 -29.58 0.20
C ALA A 8 7.18 -29.11 0.68
N ALA A 9 7.07 -28.79 1.96
CA ALA A 9 5.94 -28.05 2.50
C ALA A 9 6.14 -26.56 2.15
N GLY A 10 5.87 -26.21 0.89
CA GLY A 10 5.67 -24.81 0.51
C GLY A 10 4.50 -24.26 1.33
N LEU A 11 4.80 -23.35 2.25
CA LEU A 11 3.82 -22.63 3.06
C LEU A 11 2.72 -22.09 2.14
N ALA A 12 1.50 -22.61 2.26
CA ALA A 12 0.34 -22.03 1.62
C ALA A 12 0.15 -20.63 2.20
N ALA A 13 0.61 -19.60 1.48
CA ALA A 13 0.35 -18.22 1.83
C ALA A 13 -1.17 -18.04 1.86
N ASP A 14 -1.72 -17.71 3.03
CA ASP A 14 -3.12 -17.34 3.22
C ASP A 14 -3.39 -16.11 2.35
N ARG A 15 -3.88 -16.34 1.11
CA ARG A 15 -4.24 -15.31 0.15
C ARG A 15 -5.59 -14.72 0.53
N ARG A 16 -5.68 -14.12 1.73
CA ARG A 16 -6.79 -13.24 2.05
C ARG A 16 -6.72 -12.04 1.11
N SER A 17 -7.74 -11.94 0.25
CA SER A 17 -7.97 -10.73 -0.52
C SER A 17 -7.97 -9.55 0.46
N PRO A 18 -7.09 -8.56 0.28
CA PRO A 18 -7.09 -7.40 1.16
C PRO A 18 -8.48 -6.79 1.15
N ILE A 19 -9.06 -6.57 2.32
CA ILE A 19 -10.34 -5.87 2.51
C ILE A 19 -10.07 -4.39 2.29
N ARG A 20 -9.70 -4.03 1.07
CA ARG A 20 -9.59 -2.65 0.62
C ARG A 20 -10.74 -2.46 -0.35
N ALA A 21 -11.53 -1.43 -0.12
CA ALA A 21 -12.55 -1.03 -1.08
C ALA A 21 -11.86 -0.83 -2.43
N ARG A 22 -12.45 -1.39 -3.49
CA ARG A 22 -11.93 -1.23 -4.85
C ARG A 22 -12.30 0.17 -5.30
N VAL A 23 -11.37 1.10 -5.16
CA VAL A 23 -11.52 2.49 -5.61
C VAL A 23 -11.19 2.58 -7.10
N GLN A 24 -11.92 3.39 -7.87
CA GLN A 24 -11.60 3.63 -9.27
C GLN A 24 -10.37 4.53 -9.38
N LEU A 25 -9.49 4.28 -10.35
CA LEU A 25 -8.28 5.10 -10.54
C LEU A 25 -8.61 6.59 -10.72
N SER A 26 -9.75 6.90 -11.31
CA SER A 26 -10.24 8.28 -11.50
C SER A 26 -10.64 9.01 -10.22
N GLU A 27 -10.82 8.27 -9.11
CA GLU A 27 -11.19 8.82 -7.79
C GLU A 27 -9.95 9.12 -6.93
N LEU A 28 -8.77 8.63 -7.33
CA LEU A 28 -7.51 8.93 -6.67
C LEU A 28 -7.04 10.32 -7.09
N THR A 29 -7.34 11.31 -6.25
CA THR A 29 -7.03 12.74 -6.51
C THR A 29 -5.86 13.23 -5.68
N LEU A 30 -5.40 12.47 -4.69
CA LEU A 30 -4.33 12.86 -3.77
C LEU A 30 -3.18 11.85 -3.84
N ILE A 31 -1.95 12.33 -3.73
CA ILE A 31 -0.75 11.49 -3.60
C ILE A 31 0.12 12.00 -2.46
N VAL A 32 0.60 11.10 -1.62
CA VAL A 32 1.57 11.40 -0.57
C VAL A 32 2.92 10.85 -1.00
N ARG A 33 3.93 11.72 -0.98
CA ARG A 33 5.30 11.37 -1.34
C ARG A 33 6.21 11.52 -0.11
N PRO A 34 6.57 10.41 0.55
CA PRO A 34 7.56 10.41 1.63
C PRO A 34 8.95 10.81 1.14
N TYR A 35 9.68 11.63 1.91
CA TYR A 35 11.05 11.98 1.54
C TYR A 35 12.00 10.78 1.71
N GLY A 36 12.83 10.54 0.70
CA GLY A 36 13.86 9.49 0.74
C GLY A 36 13.36 8.06 0.52
N ARG A 37 12.05 7.84 0.38
CA ARG A 37 11.46 6.51 0.15
C ARG A 37 10.40 6.51 -0.95
N PRO A 38 10.81 6.43 -2.23
CA PRO A 38 9.86 6.41 -3.34
C PRO A 38 8.96 5.16 -3.37
N GLY A 39 9.34 4.08 -2.67
CA GLY A 39 8.51 2.88 -2.54
C GLY A 39 7.31 3.04 -1.59
N ASP A 40 7.31 4.06 -0.75
CA ASP A 40 6.25 4.33 0.24
C ASP A 40 5.24 5.38 -0.28
N VAL A 41 5.27 5.69 -1.59
CA VAL A 41 4.31 6.62 -2.20
C VAL A 41 2.91 6.00 -2.18
N GLN A 42 1.93 6.74 -1.67
CA GLN A 42 0.56 6.26 -1.55
C GLN A 42 -0.44 7.29 -2.10
N ALA A 43 -1.43 6.80 -2.86
CA ALA A 43 -2.51 7.63 -3.37
C ALA A 43 -3.79 7.46 -2.53
N PHE A 44 -4.58 8.51 -2.46
CA PHE A 44 -5.80 8.62 -1.66
C PHE A 44 -6.90 9.31 -2.47
N THR A 45 -8.16 9.08 -2.08
CA THR A 45 -9.30 9.86 -2.59
C THR A 45 -9.40 11.20 -1.87
N ASP A 46 -10.24 12.10 -2.39
CA ASP A 46 -10.52 13.38 -1.73
C ASP A 46 -11.22 13.19 -0.37
N ASP A 47 -12.10 12.19 -0.27
CA ASP A 47 -12.78 11.81 0.98
C ASP A 47 -11.79 11.29 2.06
N GLU A 48 -10.65 10.74 1.63
CA GLU A 48 -9.59 10.23 2.49
C GLU A 48 -8.52 11.29 2.83
N ARG A 49 -8.78 12.57 2.58
CA ARG A 49 -7.82 13.66 2.82
C ARG A 49 -7.21 13.65 4.22
N ALA A 50 -8.02 13.44 5.27
CA ALA A 50 -7.52 13.36 6.63
C ALA A 50 -6.48 12.23 6.81
N ASN A 51 -6.73 11.07 6.20
CA ASN A 51 -5.80 9.93 6.23
C ASN A 51 -4.51 10.24 5.46
N ALA A 52 -4.61 10.97 4.34
CA ALA A 52 -3.46 11.41 3.56
C ALA A 52 -2.57 12.38 4.36
N ASP A 53 -3.19 13.34 5.05
CA ASP A 53 -2.49 14.31 5.90
C ASP A 53 -1.82 13.61 7.09
N ASP A 54 -2.49 12.67 7.75
CA ASP A 54 -1.92 11.85 8.83
C ASP A 54 -0.73 11.00 8.35
N TYR A 55 -0.87 10.38 7.17
CA TYR A 55 0.19 9.59 6.56
C TYR A 55 1.40 10.45 6.19
N ALA A 56 1.18 11.65 5.65
CA ALA A 56 2.22 12.62 5.37
C ALA A 56 2.94 13.06 6.65
N ALA A 57 2.20 13.40 7.71
CA ALA A 57 2.77 13.78 9.00
C ALA A 57 3.62 12.66 9.60
N THR A 58 3.16 11.41 9.51
CA THR A 58 3.86 10.22 10.04
C THR A 58 5.12 9.88 9.26
N THR A 59 5.08 10.00 7.94
CA THR A 59 6.19 9.65 7.05
C THR A 59 7.13 10.82 6.77
N GLY A 60 6.77 12.02 7.22
CA GLY A 60 7.43 13.27 6.85
C GLY A 60 7.23 13.63 5.37
N GLY A 61 6.24 13.05 4.69
CA GLY A 61 5.96 13.30 3.27
C GLY A 61 5.16 14.57 3.02
N VAL A 62 4.91 14.83 1.73
CA VAL A 62 4.03 15.93 1.27
C VAL A 62 2.82 15.36 0.56
N VAL A 63 1.64 15.91 0.88
CA VAL A 63 0.40 15.65 0.15
C VAL A 63 0.33 16.57 -1.07
N GLU A 64 0.23 15.98 -2.25
CA GLU A 64 0.06 16.67 -3.54
C GLU A 64 -1.30 16.33 -4.14
N GLN A 65 -1.97 17.34 -4.70
CA GLN A 65 -3.24 17.15 -5.41
C GLN A 65 -2.96 16.84 -6.87
N LEU A 66 -3.37 15.65 -7.31
CA LEU A 66 -3.34 15.20 -8.69
C LEU A 66 -4.46 15.91 -9.47
N ARG A 67 -4.10 16.97 -10.19
CA ARG A 67 -5.02 17.61 -11.12
C ARG A 67 -5.16 16.73 -12.36
N LYS A 68 -6.40 16.54 -12.83
CA LYS A 68 -6.69 15.83 -14.09
C LYS A 68 -6.11 16.56 -15.29
#